data_AF-A0A414ZR69-F1
#
_entry.id   AF-A0A414ZR69-F1
#
_cell.length_a   1.000
_cell.length_b   1.000
_cell.length_c   1.000
_cell.angle_alpha   90.00
_cell.angle_beta   90.00
_cell.angle_gamma   90.00
#
_symmetry.space_group_name_H-M   'P 1'
#
loop_
_entity.id
_entity.type
_entity.pdbx_description
1 polymer ?
#
loop_
_entity_poly.entity_id
_entity_poly.type
_entity_poly.pdbx_seq_one_letter_code
_entity_poly.pdbx_strand_id
1 'polypeptide(L)'
;MKYRVFDIDNKAEYTKEMSFDELKDFFEPDIKIFGEEMHDKWEEVNDVDDLREYLEYKADGMRVEDGIEVIPDDMDILLEDNCTKAEAKKYLETGTTIYRDLEEGLEGYCEEWDNCCADDGYSDMVREMVRTHKPCTDWGCVEIEGKWYYIMYVL
;
A
#
# COMPACT_ATOMS: atom_id res chain seq x y z
N MET A 1 6.61 6.13 -0.93
CA MET A 1 6.35 4.68 -1.03
C MET A 1 7.54 3.84 -0.57
N LYS A 2 7.23 2.77 0.17
CA LYS A 2 8.14 1.72 0.60
C LYS A 2 7.66 0.38 0.05
N TYR A 3 8.50 -0.65 0.15
CA TYR A 3 8.21 -1.96 -0.43
C TYR A 3 8.60 -3.09 0.51
N ARG A 4 7.94 -4.24 0.35
CA ARG A 4 8.34 -5.53 0.94
C ARG A 4 8.22 -6.63 -0.10
N VAL A 5 9.11 -7.61 -0.02
CA VAL A 5 9.05 -8.83 -0.82
C VAL A 5 8.51 -9.95 0.05
N PHE A 6 7.69 -10.82 -0.53
CA PHE A 6 7.18 -12.02 0.11
C PHE A 6 7.16 -13.19 -0.87
N ASP A 7 7.31 -14.41 -0.36
CA ASP A 7 7.11 -15.62 -1.15
C ASP A 7 5.61 -15.78 -1.47
N ILE A 8 5.23 -15.93 -2.74
CA ILE A 8 3.82 -16.02 -3.12
C ILE A 8 3.14 -17.28 -2.54
N ASP A 9 3.90 -18.37 -2.36
CA ASP A 9 3.43 -19.59 -1.72
C ASP A 9 3.46 -19.49 -0.18
N ASN A 10 4.21 -18.54 0.40
CA ASN A 10 4.26 -18.27 1.84
C ASN A 10 4.25 -16.76 2.18
N LYS A 11 3.05 -16.14 2.13
CA LYS A 11 2.82 -14.73 2.48
C LYS A 11 3.10 -14.36 3.94
N ALA A 12 3.54 -15.26 4.82
CA ALA A 12 3.89 -14.91 6.19
C ALA A 12 5.33 -14.37 6.32
N GLU A 13 6.17 -14.59 5.31
CA GLU A 13 7.58 -14.24 5.34
C GLU A 13 7.84 -13.00 4.47
N TYR A 14 7.60 -11.83 5.06
CA TYR A 14 7.96 -10.57 4.45
C TYR A 14 9.40 -10.17 4.78
N THR A 15 10.07 -9.57 3.81
CA THR A 15 11.27 -8.77 4.08
C THR A 15 10.93 -7.54 4.93
N LYS A 16 11.97 -6.86 5.44
CA LYS A 16 11.80 -5.52 6.01
C LYS A 16 11.33 -4.54 4.94
N GLU A 17 10.71 -3.45 5.38
CA GLU A 17 10.42 -2.31 4.50
C GLU A 17 11.71 -1.75 3.91
N MET A 18 11.68 -1.45 2.63
CA MET A 18 12.80 -0.90 1.89
C MET A 18 12.35 0.17 0.89
N SER A 19 13.27 1.05 0.51
CA SER A 19 13.09 2.00 -0.58
C SER A 19 13.08 1.28 -1.95
N PHE A 20 12.73 1.99 -3.02
CA PHE A 20 12.78 1.40 -4.35
C PHE A 20 14.21 1.03 -4.77
N ASP A 21 15.21 1.86 -4.46
CA ASP A 21 16.61 1.56 -4.77
C ASP A 21 17.07 0.27 -4.07
N GLU A 22 16.72 0.09 -2.80
CA GLU A 22 17.03 -1.13 -2.05
C GLU A 22 16.27 -2.36 -2.59
N LEU A 23 15.04 -2.17 -3.06
CA LEU A 23 14.26 -3.22 -3.74
C LEU A 23 14.90 -3.61 -5.08
N LYS A 24 15.35 -2.62 -5.85
CA LYS A 24 16.08 -2.85 -7.10
C LYS A 24 17.36 -3.63 -6.79
N ASP A 25 18.17 -3.18 -5.84
CA ASP A 25 19.39 -3.90 -5.44
C ASP A 25 19.10 -5.35 -4.98
N PHE A 26 17.95 -5.61 -4.35
CA PHE A 26 17.54 -6.97 -3.94
C PHE A 26 17.37 -7.93 -5.13
N PHE A 27 16.87 -7.45 -6.27
CA PHE A 27 16.61 -8.25 -7.47
C PHE A 27 17.72 -8.18 -8.53
N GLU A 28 18.81 -7.47 -8.25
CA GLU A 28 19.91 -7.27 -9.20
C GLU A 28 20.41 -8.60 -9.78
N PRO A 29 20.39 -8.77 -11.12
CA PRO A 29 20.86 -10.01 -11.73
C PRO A 29 22.37 -10.16 -11.60
N ASP A 30 22.84 -11.38 -11.33
CA ASP A 30 24.26 -11.68 -11.47
C ASP A 30 24.63 -11.70 -12.96
N ILE A 31 25.29 -10.63 -13.41
CA ILE A 31 25.76 -10.44 -14.79
C ILE A 31 26.55 -11.66 -15.30
N LYS A 32 27.29 -12.35 -14.43
CA LYS A 32 28.09 -13.53 -14.82
C LYS A 32 27.23 -14.74 -15.16
N ILE A 33 26.01 -14.80 -14.62
CA ILE A 33 25.07 -15.90 -14.79
C ILE A 33 24.13 -15.61 -15.97
N PHE A 34 23.67 -14.36 -16.11
CA PHE A 34 22.56 -14.02 -17.00
C PHE A 34 22.97 -13.27 -18.29
N GLY A 35 24.22 -12.81 -18.42
CA GLY A 35 24.75 -12.18 -19.63
C GLY A 35 24.33 -10.72 -19.84
N GLU A 36 24.81 -10.09 -20.92
CA GLU A 36 24.64 -8.65 -21.19
C GLU A 36 23.19 -8.26 -21.53
N GLU A 37 22.43 -9.10 -22.24
CA GLU A 37 21.03 -8.78 -22.64
C GLU A 37 20.08 -8.62 -21.43
N MET A 38 20.28 -9.42 -20.37
CA MET A 38 19.55 -9.28 -19.11
C MET A 38 19.95 -8.01 -18.35
N HIS A 39 21.20 -7.59 -18.47
CA HIS A 39 21.69 -6.37 -17.85
C HIS A 39 21.10 -5.11 -18.51
N ASP A 40 20.99 -5.08 -19.84
CA ASP A 40 20.41 -3.93 -20.56
C ASP A 40 18.96 -3.68 -20.12
N LYS A 41 18.14 -4.74 -20.02
CA LYS A 41 16.76 -4.63 -19.51
C LYS A 41 16.69 -4.23 -18.04
N TRP A 42 17.65 -4.67 -17.24
CA TRP A 42 17.75 -4.29 -15.84
C TRP A 42 18.04 -2.80 -15.65
N GLU A 43 18.85 -2.20 -16.52
CA GLU A 43 19.11 -0.76 -16.50
C GLU A 43 17.86 0.09 -16.78
N GLU A 44 16.89 -0.46 -17.51
CA GLU A 44 15.61 0.21 -17.83
C GLU A 44 14.61 0.22 -16.66
N VAL A 45 14.85 -0.55 -15.58
CA VAL A 45 13.95 -0.61 -14.41
C VAL A 45 14.03 0.67 -13.58
N ASN A 46 12.99 1.51 -13.59
CA ASN A 46 12.96 2.78 -12.87
C ASN A 46 11.87 2.86 -11.80
N ASP A 47 10.85 2.00 -11.86
CA ASP A 47 9.81 1.89 -10.85
C ASP A 47 9.38 0.43 -10.62
N VAL A 48 8.36 0.24 -9.76
CA VAL A 48 7.88 -1.09 -9.37
C VAL A 48 7.18 -1.81 -10.52
N ASP A 49 6.59 -1.09 -11.47
CA ASP A 49 5.91 -1.68 -12.62
C ASP A 49 6.95 -2.19 -13.61
N ASP A 50 8.00 -1.42 -13.89
CA ASP A 50 9.14 -1.88 -14.69
C ASP A 50 9.81 -3.12 -14.06
N LEU A 51 9.96 -3.12 -12.73
CA LEU A 51 10.54 -4.25 -12.01
C LEU A 51 9.67 -5.51 -12.14
N ARG A 52 8.34 -5.39 -12.06
CA ARG A 52 7.42 -6.51 -12.25
C ARG A 52 7.53 -7.07 -13.66
N GLU A 53 7.54 -6.22 -14.68
CA GLU A 53 7.74 -6.63 -16.07
C GLU A 53 9.09 -7.36 -16.25
N TYR A 54 10.14 -6.84 -15.64
CA TYR A 54 11.46 -7.48 -15.64
C TYR A 54 11.44 -8.86 -14.99
N LEU A 55 10.78 -9.03 -13.84
CA LEU A 55 10.67 -10.33 -13.16
C LEU A 55 9.89 -11.35 -13.97
N GLU A 56 8.82 -10.93 -14.64
CA GLU A 56 8.07 -11.79 -15.57
C GLU A 56 8.94 -12.21 -16.78
N TYR A 57 9.70 -11.27 -17.34
CA TYR A 57 10.65 -11.56 -18.40
C TYR A 57 11.71 -12.57 -17.93
N LYS A 58 12.27 -12.37 -16.73
CA LYS A 58 13.26 -13.26 -16.12
C LYS A 58 12.70 -14.66 -15.87
N ALA A 59 11.42 -14.78 -15.58
CA ALA A 59 10.77 -16.08 -15.37
C ALA A 59 10.59 -16.88 -16.68
N ASP A 60 10.75 -16.26 -17.87
CA ASP A 60 10.68 -16.93 -19.18
C ASP A 60 9.42 -17.81 -19.35
N GLY A 61 8.26 -17.25 -19.02
CA GLY A 61 6.97 -17.96 -19.06
C GLY A 61 6.73 -18.94 -17.92
N MET A 62 7.67 -19.07 -16.97
CA MET A 62 7.40 -19.65 -15.66
C MET A 62 6.70 -18.63 -14.75
N ARG A 63 6.17 -19.12 -13.63
CA ARG A 63 5.56 -18.28 -12.60
C ARG A 63 6.66 -17.54 -11.83
N VAL A 64 6.47 -16.24 -11.60
CA VAL A 64 7.30 -15.46 -10.66
C VAL A 64 7.02 -15.95 -9.23
N GLU A 65 8.06 -16.26 -8.47
CA GLU A 65 7.96 -16.84 -7.11
C GLU A 65 7.83 -15.75 -6.03
N ASP A 66 8.38 -14.57 -6.29
CA ASP A 66 8.37 -13.42 -5.38
C ASP A 66 7.21 -12.45 -5.68
N GLY A 67 6.47 -12.09 -4.64
CA GLY A 67 5.49 -11.01 -4.66
C GLY A 67 6.07 -9.73 -4.07
N ILE A 68 5.66 -8.57 -4.63
CA ILE A 68 6.06 -7.25 -4.14
C ILE A 68 4.82 -6.54 -3.58
N GLU A 69 4.85 -6.24 -2.29
CA GLU A 69 3.86 -5.38 -1.62
C GLU A 69 4.33 -3.92 -1.68
N VAL A 70 3.47 -3.04 -2.19
CA VAL A 70 3.67 -1.59 -2.17
C VAL A 70 3.04 -1.02 -0.91
N ILE A 71 3.82 -0.27 -0.15
CA ILE A 71 3.39 0.37 1.10
C ILE A 71 3.48 1.89 0.88
N PRO A 72 2.35 2.54 0.54
CA PRO A 72 2.33 3.98 0.35
C PRO A 72 2.56 4.71 1.67
N ASP A 73 3.27 5.83 1.63
CA ASP A 73 3.40 6.70 2.81
C ASP A 73 2.10 7.48 3.02
N ASP A 74 1.87 7.99 4.22
CA ASP A 74 0.63 8.71 4.57
C ASP A 74 0.34 9.89 3.63
N MET A 75 1.39 10.57 3.17
CA MET A 75 1.29 11.64 2.17
C MET A 75 0.76 11.12 0.84
N ASP A 76 1.27 9.99 0.35
CA ASP A 76 0.88 9.41 -0.94
C ASP A 76 -0.62 9.05 -0.91
N ILE A 77 -1.07 8.43 0.18
CA ILE A 77 -2.49 8.06 0.39
C ILE A 77 -3.39 9.31 0.34
N LEU A 78 -3.00 10.41 1.00
CA LEU A 78 -3.79 11.64 0.99
C LEU A 78 -3.84 12.29 -0.40
N LEU A 79 -2.74 12.25 -1.15
CA LEU A 79 -2.70 12.77 -2.52
C LEU A 79 -3.61 11.96 -3.46
N GLU A 80 -3.67 10.64 -3.28
CA GLU A 80 -4.60 9.77 -4.01
C GLU A 80 -6.07 10.04 -3.66
N ASP A 81 -6.37 10.50 -2.43
CA ASP A 81 -7.71 11.01 -2.06
C ASP A 81 -7.98 12.43 -2.59
N ASN A 82 -7.25 12.89 -3.62
CA ASN A 82 -7.36 14.21 -4.24
C ASN A 82 -7.00 15.40 -3.31
N CYS A 83 -6.30 15.19 -2.19
CA CYS A 83 -5.76 16.29 -1.42
C CYS A 83 -4.63 16.97 -2.19
N THR A 84 -4.52 18.29 -2.09
CA THR A 84 -3.27 18.96 -2.47
C THR A 84 -2.17 18.64 -1.45
N LYS A 85 -0.91 18.76 -1.86
CA LYS A 85 0.25 18.59 -0.95
C LYS A 85 0.19 19.49 0.29
N ALA A 86 -0.41 20.68 0.17
CA ALA A 86 -0.57 21.61 1.28
C ALA A 86 -1.66 21.14 2.27
N GLU A 87 -2.79 20.66 1.76
CA GLU A 87 -3.87 20.08 2.58
C GLU A 87 -3.41 18.81 3.28
N ALA A 88 -2.80 17.88 2.53
CA ALA A 88 -2.27 16.64 3.09
C ALA A 88 -1.30 16.91 4.25
N LYS A 89 -0.37 17.85 4.07
CA LYS A 89 0.54 18.26 5.16
C LYS A 89 -0.22 18.79 6.38
N LYS A 90 -1.22 19.67 6.17
CA LYS A 90 -2.04 20.21 7.25
C LYS A 90 -2.77 19.09 8.00
N TYR A 91 -3.38 18.15 7.29
CA TYR A 91 -4.12 17.03 7.87
C TYR A 91 -3.25 16.11 8.73
N LEU A 92 -2.04 15.82 8.27
CA LEU A 92 -1.07 15.04 9.05
C LEU A 92 -0.62 15.78 10.32
N GLU A 93 -0.54 17.11 10.28
CA GLU A 93 -0.22 17.93 11.46
C GLU A 93 -1.40 18.06 12.44
N THR A 94 -2.66 17.98 11.98
CA THR A 94 -3.86 18.10 12.82
C THR A 94 -4.33 16.80 13.46
N GLY A 95 -3.71 15.66 13.14
CA GLY A 95 -4.03 14.36 13.72
C GLY A 95 -4.98 13.50 12.90
N THR A 96 -5.10 13.77 11.58
CA THR A 96 -5.78 12.86 10.64
C THR A 96 -5.16 11.47 10.76
N THR A 97 -6.02 10.45 10.85
CA THR A 97 -5.59 9.06 11.04
C THR A 97 -5.83 8.28 9.75
N ILE A 98 -4.82 7.52 9.33
CA ILE A 98 -4.94 6.60 8.18
C ILE A 98 -4.96 5.18 8.73
N TYR A 99 -6.07 4.49 8.52
CA TYR A 99 -6.25 3.10 8.88
C TYR A 99 -5.86 2.21 7.69
N ARG A 100 -4.88 1.33 7.94
CA ARG A 100 -4.31 0.39 6.95
C ARG A 100 -4.81 -1.04 7.15
N ASP A 101 -5.55 -1.25 8.25
CA ASP A 101 -6.04 -2.51 8.80
C ASP A 101 -7.52 -2.40 9.24
N LEU A 102 -8.24 -1.37 8.76
CA LEU A 102 -9.63 -1.13 9.16
C LEU A 102 -10.54 -2.30 8.77
N GLU A 103 -10.33 -2.93 7.62
CA GLU A 103 -11.18 -4.03 7.18
C GLU A 103 -10.97 -5.27 8.06
N GLU A 104 -9.72 -5.58 8.40
CA GLU A 104 -9.36 -6.71 9.25
C GLU A 104 -9.75 -6.50 10.71
N GLY A 105 -9.69 -5.26 11.19
CA GLY A 105 -9.95 -4.85 12.56
C GLY A 105 -11.31 -4.20 12.81
N LEU A 106 -12.20 -4.14 11.81
CA LEU A 106 -13.39 -3.27 11.80
C LEU A 106 -14.20 -3.33 13.08
N GLU A 107 -14.58 -4.54 13.50
CA GLU A 107 -15.46 -4.71 14.65
C GLU A 107 -14.78 -4.32 15.97
N GLY A 108 -13.46 -4.47 16.07
CA GLY A 108 -12.71 -3.99 17.24
C GLY A 108 -12.71 -2.48 17.33
N TYR A 109 -12.49 -1.78 16.21
CA TYR A 109 -12.57 -0.32 16.16
C TYR A 109 -13.99 0.18 16.46
N CYS A 110 -15.02 -0.42 15.85
CA CYS A 110 -16.40 -0.05 16.12
C CYS A 110 -16.79 -0.26 17.59
N GLU A 111 -16.38 -1.36 18.23
CA GLU A 111 -16.61 -1.59 19.66
C GLU A 111 -15.92 -0.51 20.52
N GLU A 112 -14.67 -0.15 20.20
CA GLU A 112 -13.98 0.93 20.91
C GLU A 112 -14.68 2.28 20.75
N TRP A 113 -15.14 2.62 19.54
CA TRP A 113 -15.85 3.87 19.28
C TRP A 113 -17.24 3.90 19.93
N ASP A 114 -18.02 2.82 19.86
CA ASP A 114 -19.33 2.72 20.52
C ASP A 114 -19.20 2.89 22.04
N ASN A 115 -18.07 2.46 22.62
CA ASN A 115 -17.77 2.65 24.05
C ASN A 115 -17.31 4.08 24.39
N CYS A 116 -16.62 4.77 23.47
CA CYS A 116 -16.08 6.12 23.69
C CYS A 116 -17.05 7.25 23.31
N CYS A 117 -17.95 7.00 22.36
CA CYS A 117 -18.79 7.99 21.72
C CYS A 117 -20.25 7.53 21.83
N ALA A 118 -21.10 8.30 22.50
CA ALA A 118 -22.53 8.01 22.64
C ALA A 118 -23.34 8.39 21.37
N ASP A 119 -22.75 8.26 20.19
CA ASP A 119 -23.39 8.59 18.91
C ASP A 119 -23.98 7.32 18.30
N ASP A 120 -25.31 7.22 18.31
CA ASP A 120 -26.08 6.05 17.88
C ASP A 120 -26.15 5.97 16.34
N GLY A 121 -25.00 5.71 15.72
CA GLY A 121 -24.93 5.49 14.27
C GLY A 121 -23.53 5.63 13.65
N TYR A 122 -22.54 6.09 14.40
CA TYR A 122 -21.19 6.27 13.86
C TYR A 122 -20.59 4.95 13.35
N SER A 123 -20.63 3.90 14.16
CA SER A 123 -20.09 2.59 13.78
C SER A 123 -20.84 1.97 12.59
N ASP A 124 -22.15 2.15 12.48
CA ASP A 124 -22.92 1.66 11.34
C ASP A 124 -22.59 2.41 10.04
N MET A 125 -22.32 3.71 10.12
CA MET A 125 -21.82 4.51 8.99
C MET A 125 -20.46 3.98 8.51
N VAL A 126 -19.51 3.73 9.43
CA VAL A 126 -18.18 3.20 9.06
C VAL A 126 -18.29 1.78 8.49
N ARG A 127 -19.14 0.91 9.05
CA ARG A 127 -19.41 -0.42 8.49
C ARG A 127 -19.91 -0.35 7.05
N GLU A 128 -20.85 0.57 6.76
CA GLU A 128 -21.37 0.74 5.41
C GLU A 128 -20.31 1.31 4.45
N MET A 129 -19.47 2.24 4.92
CA MET A 129 -18.32 2.77 4.17
C MET A 129 -17.37 1.63 3.77
N VAL A 130 -16.94 0.80 4.73
CA VAL A 130 -16.05 -0.34 4.45
C VAL A 130 -16.71 -1.36 3.51
N ARG A 131 -18.01 -1.64 3.70
CA ARG A 131 -18.75 -2.56 2.83
C ARG A 131 -18.87 -2.07 1.39
N THR A 132 -18.94 -0.77 1.18
CA THR A 132 -19.25 -0.17 -0.13
C THR A 132 -18.07 0.52 -0.79
N HIS A 133 -16.96 0.69 -0.07
CA HIS A 133 -15.79 1.47 -0.47
C HIS A 133 -16.14 2.88 -0.93
N LYS A 134 -17.14 3.49 -0.28
CA LYS A 134 -17.58 4.85 -0.58
C LYS A 134 -17.33 5.75 0.62
N PRO A 135 -16.62 6.87 0.45
CA PRO A 135 -16.34 7.79 1.53
C PRO A 135 -17.64 8.29 2.17
N CYS A 136 -17.59 8.51 3.48
CA CYS A 136 -18.67 9.07 4.28
C CYS A 136 -18.20 10.37 4.95
N THR A 137 -19.05 11.00 5.76
CA THR A 137 -18.72 12.28 6.40
C THR A 137 -17.43 12.15 7.22
N ASP A 138 -16.47 13.05 6.98
CA ASP A 138 -15.14 13.10 7.60
C ASP A 138 -14.22 11.90 7.26
N TRP A 139 -14.60 11.05 6.30
CA TRP A 139 -13.81 9.90 5.87
C TRP A 139 -13.47 9.90 4.37
N GLY A 140 -12.24 9.50 4.05
CA GLY A 140 -11.77 9.19 2.69
C GLY A 140 -11.58 7.68 2.48
N CYS A 141 -11.64 7.22 1.24
CA CYS A 141 -11.42 5.82 0.84
C CYS A 141 -10.54 5.77 -0.39
N VAL A 142 -9.36 5.15 -0.26
CA VAL A 142 -8.36 5.08 -1.32
C VAL A 142 -7.97 3.63 -1.55
N GLU A 143 -7.95 3.20 -2.82
CA GLU A 143 -7.40 1.92 -3.24
C GLU A 143 -6.03 2.12 -3.89
N ILE A 144 -4.99 1.50 -3.34
CA ILE A 144 -3.65 1.47 -3.94
C ILE A 144 -3.25 0.00 -4.04
N GLU A 145 -2.90 -0.45 -5.24
CA GLU A 145 -2.42 -1.82 -5.48
C GLU A 145 -3.38 -2.92 -4.98
N GLY A 146 -4.69 -2.69 -5.09
CA GLY A 146 -5.71 -3.63 -4.65
C GLY A 146 -5.94 -3.69 -3.14
N LYS A 147 -5.30 -2.80 -2.37
CA LYS A 147 -5.48 -2.65 -0.92
C LYS A 147 -6.19 -1.34 -0.60
N TRP A 148 -7.17 -1.41 0.31
CA TRP A 148 -7.94 -0.25 0.75
C TRP A 148 -7.30 0.44 1.96
N TYR A 149 -7.31 1.76 1.91
CA TYR A 149 -6.84 2.68 2.94
C TYR A 149 -7.99 3.62 3.30
N TYR A 150 -8.22 3.81 4.60
CA TYR A 150 -9.33 4.62 5.10
C TYR A 150 -8.78 5.80 5.89
N ILE A 151 -9.24 6.99 5.56
CA ILE A 151 -8.69 8.24 6.08
C ILE A 151 -9.75 8.86 6.97
N MET A 152 -9.49 9.02 8.27
CA MET A 152 -10.36 9.77 9.18
C MET A 152 -9.81 11.18 9.34
N TYR A 153 -10.43 12.15 8.68
CA TYR A 153 -9.99 13.53 8.67
C TYR A 153 -10.27 14.24 10.00
N VAL A 154 -9.29 15.01 10.47
CA VAL A 154 -9.48 15.99 11.54
C VAL A 154 -9.52 17.38 10.91
N LEU A 155 -10.73 17.92 10.75
CA LEU A 155 -11.04 19.17 10.05
C LEU A 155 -10.97 20.42 10.95
#